data_AF-A0A529G9W1-F1
#
_entry.id   AF-A0A529G9W1-F1
#
_cell.length_a   1.000
_cell.length_b   1.000
_cell.length_c   1.000
_cell.angle_alpha   90.00
_cell.angle_beta   90.00
_cell.angle_gamma   90.00
#
_symmetry.space_group_name_H-M   'P 1'
#
loop_
_entity.id
_entity.type
_entity.pdbx_description
1 polymer ?
#
loop_
_entity_poly.entity_id
_entity_poly.type
_entity_poly.pdbx_seq_one_letter_code
_entity_poly.pdbx_strand_id
1 'polypeptide(L)'
;TGLIEQVQGLDQGITDARQQNAITPAEAQTLRMRAAQISQAAAKTAAADHGRIPAAQYHDLLRRLDDVDQALRIDTGAGFLMGDGADGGHYPNG
;
A
#
# COMPACT_ATOMS: atom_id res chain seq x y z
N THR A 1 -7.15 12.78 2.24
CA THR A 1 -6.03 12.12 1.54
C THR A 1 -6.58 11.28 0.42
N GLY A 2 -6.07 11.47 -0.79
CA GLY A 2 -6.50 10.76 -2.00
C GLY A 2 -5.84 9.39 -2.13
N LEU A 3 -6.48 8.48 -2.87
CA LEU A 3 -5.94 7.14 -3.16
C LEU A 3 -4.54 7.19 -3.82
N ILE A 4 -4.30 8.18 -4.68
CA ILE A 4 -2.99 8.40 -5.31
C ILE A 4 -1.90 8.71 -4.27
N GLU A 5 -2.21 9.53 -3.25
CA GLU A 5 -1.27 9.86 -2.17
C GLU A 5 -0.96 8.63 -1.31
N GLN A 6 -1.96 7.78 -1.06
CA GLN A 6 -1.74 6.54 -0.32
C GLN A 6 -0.86 5.54 -1.10
N VAL A 7 -1.04 5.43 -2.42
CA VAL A 7 -0.15 4.61 -3.26
C VAL A 7 1.28 5.13 -3.22
N GLN A 8 1.48 6.46 -3.23
CA GLN A 8 2.82 7.05 -3.11
C GLN A 8 3.47 6.74 -1.75
N GLY A 9 2.70 6.83 -0.66
CA GLY A 9 3.18 6.45 0.68
C GLY A 9 3.60 4.98 0.75
N LEU A 10 2.84 4.09 0.11
CA LEU A 10 3.18 2.68 0.04
C LEU A 10 4.44 2.40 -0.81
N ASP A 11 4.61 3.07 -1.94
CA ASP A 11 5.82 2.91 -2.77
C ASP A 11 7.08 3.40 -2.05
N GLN A 12 6.95 4.47 -1.25
CA GLN A 12 8.01 4.92 -0.35
C GLN A 12 8.31 3.85 0.71
N GLY A 13 7.29 3.28 1.36
CA GLY A 13 7.46 2.19 2.31
C GLY A 13 8.16 0.97 1.71
N ILE A 14 7.76 0.53 0.51
CA ILE A 14 8.43 -0.57 -0.20
C ILE A 14 9.90 -0.23 -0.48
N THR A 15 10.19 1.02 -0.85
CA THR A 15 11.55 1.49 -1.10
C THR A 15 12.40 1.45 0.17
N ASP A 16 11.86 1.93 1.28
CA ASP A 16 12.56 1.97 2.57
C ASP A 16 12.79 0.56 3.10
N ALA A 17 11.77 -0.31 3.05
CA ALA A 17 11.87 -1.72 3.42
C ALA A 17 12.93 -2.45 2.60
N ARG A 18 13.00 -2.19 1.29
CA ARG A 18 14.06 -2.72 0.44
C ARG A 18 15.41 -2.21 0.95
N GLN A 19 15.60 -0.91 1.12
CA GLN A 19 16.88 -0.32 1.53
C GLN A 19 17.39 -0.89 2.86
N GLN A 20 16.49 -1.18 3.79
CA GLN A 20 16.77 -1.82 5.07
C GLN A 20 17.03 -3.33 4.98
N ASN A 21 16.92 -3.91 3.78
CA ASN A 21 16.98 -5.35 3.50
C ASN A 21 15.92 -6.16 4.26
N ALA A 22 14.82 -5.51 4.65
CA ALA A 22 13.67 -6.17 5.28
C ALA A 22 12.88 -7.01 4.28
N ILE A 23 12.94 -6.67 2.99
CA ILE A 23 12.35 -7.44 1.89
C ILE A 23 13.37 -7.64 0.76
N THR A 24 13.22 -8.73 0.02
CA THR A 24 14.00 -9.04 -1.17
C THR A 24 13.62 -8.13 -2.35
N PRO A 25 14.49 -7.99 -3.37
CA PRO A 25 14.14 -7.28 -4.59
C PRO A 25 12.89 -7.82 -5.30
N ALA A 26 12.65 -9.13 -5.24
CA ALA A 26 11.50 -9.77 -5.87
C ALA A 26 10.19 -9.45 -5.14
N GLU A 27 10.19 -9.42 -3.81
CA GLU A 27 9.05 -9.01 -2.98
C GLU A 27 8.74 -7.53 -3.22
N ALA A 28 9.75 -6.67 -3.18
CA ALA A 28 9.60 -5.24 -3.47
C ALA A 28 8.98 -5.01 -4.86
N GLN A 29 9.45 -5.71 -5.89
CA GLN A 29 8.90 -5.62 -7.24
C GLN A 29 7.44 -6.08 -7.29
N THR A 30 7.09 -7.17 -6.61
CA THR A 30 5.72 -7.69 -6.56
C THR A 30 4.76 -6.69 -5.92
N LEU A 31 5.16 -6.11 -4.79
CA LEU A 31 4.35 -5.11 -4.06
C LEU A 31 4.16 -3.85 -4.90
N ARG A 32 5.21 -3.36 -5.56
CA ARG A 32 5.11 -2.21 -6.48
C ARG A 32 4.18 -2.47 -7.66
N MET A 33 4.25 -3.66 -8.26
CA MET A 33 3.35 -4.02 -9.36
C MET A 33 1.89 -4.01 -8.91
N ARG A 34 1.59 -4.52 -7.71
CA ARG A 34 0.22 -4.48 -7.15
C ARG A 34 -0.25 -3.05 -6.90
N ALA A 35 0.58 -2.23 -6.26
CA ALA A 35 0.28 -0.81 -6.01
C ALA A 35 0.05 -0.03 -7.31
N ALA A 36 0.87 -0.28 -8.34
CA ALA A 36 0.73 0.33 -9.65
C ALA A 36 -0.57 -0.08 -10.36
N GLN A 37 -0.99 -1.35 -10.24
CA GLN A 37 -2.27 -1.80 -10.80
C GLN A 37 -3.47 -1.12 -10.13
N ILE A 38 -3.43 -0.91 -8.82
CA ILE A 38 -4.48 -0.21 -8.08
C ILE A 38 -4.56 1.26 -8.53
N SER A 39 -3.42 1.93 -8.65
CA SER A 39 -3.35 3.32 -9.15
C SER A 39 -3.87 3.44 -10.59
N GLN A 40 -3.52 2.50 -11.47
CA GLN A 40 -4.04 2.48 -12.84
C GLN A 40 -5.55 2.25 -12.88
N ALA A 41 -6.07 1.34 -12.05
CA ALA A 41 -7.51 1.11 -11.95
C ALA A 41 -8.24 2.37 -11.46
N ALA A 42 -7.69 3.04 -10.44
CA ALA A 42 -8.20 4.30 -9.93
C ALA A 42 -8.24 5.39 -11.00
N ALA A 43 -7.14 5.58 -11.74
CA ALA A 43 -7.04 6.56 -12.81
C ALA A 43 -8.03 6.26 -13.95
N LYS A 44 -8.19 4.98 -14.32
CA LYS A 44 -9.14 4.55 -15.35
C LYS A 44 -10.58 4.80 -14.93
N THR A 45 -10.92 4.48 -13.68
CA THR A 45 -12.24 4.76 -13.12
C THR A 45 -12.51 6.26 -13.07
N ALA A 46 -11.54 7.05 -12.59
CA ALA A 46 -11.66 8.50 -12.60
C ALA A 46 -11.87 9.04 -14.02
N ALA A 47 -11.10 8.57 -15.00
CA ALA A 47 -11.27 8.99 -16.40
C ALA A 47 -12.64 8.61 -16.98
N ALA A 48 -13.23 7.50 -16.54
CA ALA A 48 -14.56 7.06 -16.97
C ALA A 48 -15.71 7.86 -16.33
N ASP A 49 -15.52 8.39 -15.12
CA ASP A 49 -16.55 9.12 -14.34
C ASP A 49 -16.17 10.61 -14.14
N HIS A 50 -15.79 11.28 -15.24
CA HIS A 50 -15.52 12.73 -15.29
C HIS A 50 -14.45 13.25 -14.30
N GLY A 51 -13.44 12.43 -14.01
CA GLY A 51 -12.36 12.74 -13.09
C GLY A 51 -12.68 12.42 -11.62
N ARG A 52 -13.85 11.82 -11.32
CA ARG A 52 -14.19 11.33 -9.97
C ARG A 52 -14.17 9.83 -9.92
N ILE A 53 -13.80 9.28 -8.77
CA ILE A 53 -13.94 7.85 -8.50
C ILE A 53 -15.24 7.69 -7.70
N PRO A 54 -16.22 6.91 -8.19
CA PRO A 54 -17.43 6.62 -7.43
C PRO A 54 -17.10 6.01 -6.07
N ALA A 55 -17.84 6.40 -5.02
CA ALA A 55 -17.52 6.02 -3.64
C ALA A 55 -17.39 4.49 -3.41
N ALA A 56 -18.24 3.69 -4.06
CA ALA A 56 -18.14 2.23 -4.00
C ALA A 56 -16.81 1.71 -4.57
N GLN A 57 -16.42 2.22 -5.74
CA GLN A 57 -15.18 1.83 -6.41
C GLN A 57 -13.96 2.36 -5.66
N TYR A 58 -14.07 3.52 -5.04
CA TYR A 58 -13.04 4.07 -4.16
C TYR A 58 -12.79 3.17 -2.95
N HIS A 59 -13.85 2.68 -2.29
CA HIS A 59 -13.70 1.76 -1.16
C HIS A 59 -13.07 0.42 -1.55
N ASP A 60 -13.42 -0.12 -2.71
CA ASP A 60 -12.81 -1.36 -3.20
C ASP A 60 -11.32 -1.18 -3.52
N LEU A 61 -10.94 -0.03 -4.08
CA LEU A 61 -9.53 0.30 -4.34
C LEU A 61 -8.75 0.52 -3.04
N LEU A 62 -9.36 1.15 -2.03
CA LEU A 62 -8.75 1.28 -0.70
C LEU A 62 -8.52 -0.08 -0.04
N ARG A 63 -9.50 -0.99 -0.09
CA ARG A 63 -9.34 -2.34 0.47
C ARG A 63 -8.18 -3.08 -0.21
N ARG A 64 -8.08 -3.01 -1.54
CA ARG A 64 -6.96 -3.61 -2.28
C ARG A 64 -5.61 -3.00 -1.90
N LEU A 65 -5.59 -1.70 -1.57
CA LEU A 65 -4.36 -1.04 -1.15
C LEU A 65 -3.96 -1.46 0.26
N ASP A 66 -4.93 -1.59 1.16
CA ASP A 66 -4.76 -2.10 2.53
C ASP A 66 -4.20 -3.54 2.51
N ASP A 67 -4.66 -4.40 1.59
CA ASP A 67 -4.10 -5.74 1.42
C ASP A 67 -2.60 -5.72 1.06
N VAL A 68 -2.15 -4.74 0.25
CA VAL A 68 -0.74 -4.59 -0.11
C VAL A 68 0.07 -4.02 1.05
N ASP A 69 -0.48 -3.06 1.80
CA ASP A 69 0.15 -2.53 3.00
C ASP A 69 0.33 -3.61 4.07
N GLN A 70 -0.71 -4.44 4.29
CA GLN A 70 -0.63 -5.56 5.22
C GLN A 70 0.39 -6.61 4.77
N ALA A 71 0.43 -6.96 3.47
CA ALA A 71 1.44 -7.86 2.93
C ALA A 71 2.86 -7.32 3.16
N LEU A 72 3.08 -6.03 2.88
CA LEU A 72 4.36 -5.38 3.11
C LEU A 72 4.73 -5.39 4.61
N ARG A 73 3.79 -5.19 5.53
CA ARG A 73 4.03 -5.29 6.98
C ARG A 73 4.40 -6.71 7.43
N ILE A 74 3.78 -7.72 6.85
CA ILE A 74 4.07 -9.14 7.13
C ILE A 74 5.47 -9.48 6.62
N ASP A 75 5.76 -9.13 5.37
CA ASP A 75 7.05 -9.44 4.71
C ASP A 75 8.21 -8.70 5.39
N THR A 76 7.98 -7.50 5.93
CA THR A 76 8.95 -6.75 6.73
C THR A 76 9.08 -7.21 8.17
N GLY A 77 8.27 -8.18 8.63
CA GLY A 77 8.34 -8.73 9.98
C GLY A 77 7.78 -7.84 11.09
N ALA A 78 6.86 -6.94 10.75
CA ALA A 78 6.24 -5.94 11.63
C ALA A 78 7.19 -4.83 12.13
N GLY A 79 7.09 -3.67 11.49
CA GLY A 79 7.64 -2.41 11.99
C GLY A 79 8.13 -1.51 10.87
N PHE A 80 7.21 -0.86 10.13
CA PHE A 80 7.58 0.42 9.53
C PHE A 80 7.85 1.37 10.69
N LEU A 81 9.12 1.46 11.08
CA LEU A 81 9.66 2.53 11.90
C LEU A 81 9.64 3.83 11.08
N MET A 82 8.46 4.28 10.67
CA MET A 82 8.22 5.69 10.36
C MET A 82 7.79 6.37 11.66
N GLY A 83 8.75 6.56 12.57
CA GLY A 83 8.52 7.30 13.82
C GLY A 83 9.08 6.59 15.05
N ASP A 84 9.96 7.30 15.73
CA ASP A 84 10.29 7.19 17.15
C ASP A 84 9.04 7.16 18.05
N GLY A 85 8.43 5.98 18.22
CA GLY A 85 7.21 5.85 19.02
C GLY A 85 7.09 4.48 19.65
N ALA A 86 7.23 4.46 20.96
CA ALA A 86 7.04 3.32 21.84
C ALA A 86 5.72 2.55 21.58
N ASP A 87 5.76 1.26 21.88
CA ASP A 87 4.63 0.41 22.29
C ASP A 87 3.75 -0.27 21.22
N GLY A 88 3.90 -1.59 21.16
CA GLY A 88 2.80 -2.55 21.40
C GLY A 88 1.85 -2.86 20.24
N GLY A 89 1.79 -4.15 19.84
CA GLY A 89 0.64 -4.65 19.11
C GLY A 89 0.82 -6.02 18.46
N HIS A 90 0.62 -7.07 19.25
CA HIS A 90 0.34 -8.42 18.74
C HIS A 90 -1.05 -8.44 18.09
N TYR A 91 -1.15 -8.87 16.83
CA TYR A 91 -2.42 -9.12 16.15
C TYR A 91 -2.53 -10.58 15.73
N PRO A 92 -3.46 -11.36 16.32
CA PRO A 92 -3.89 -12.62 15.76
C PRO A 92 -4.99 -12.39 14.72
N ASN A 93 -4.90 -13.14 13.62
CA ASN A 93 -5.83 -13.15 12.50
C ASN A 93 -7.28 -13.42 12.93
N GLY A 94 -8.23 -12.67 12.36
CA GLY A 94 -9.67 -12.94 12.41
C GLY A 94 -10.23 -13.08 11.01
#